data_AF-A0A9P0JN00-F1
#
_entry.id   AF-A0A9P0JN00-F1
#
_cell.length_a   1.000
_cell.length_b   1.000
_cell.length_c   1.000
_cell.angle_alpha   90.00
_cell.angle_beta   90.00
_cell.angle_gamma   90.00
#
_symmetry.space_group_name_H-M   'P 1'
#
loop_
_entity.id
_entity.type
_entity.pdbx_description
1 polymer ?
#
loop_
_entity_poly.entity_id
_entity_poly.type
_entity_poly.pdbx_seq_one_letter_code
_entity_poly.pdbx_strand_id
1 'polypeptide(L)'
;MDAGGDRLLHSSNIAVIREVYDSEYSPQCFSMELEKALESRCSIIVIEPSQLGDETARWITFGNYLHKTAVISGITSIVSE
;
A
#
# COMPACT_ATOMS: atom_id res chain seq x y z
N MET A 1 -9.73 27.34 12.80
CA MET A 1 -8.48 26.61 12.52
C MET A 1 -8.77 25.71 11.35
N ASP A 2 -8.45 26.20 10.16
CA ASP A 2 -8.79 25.59 8.88
C ASP A 2 -7.53 24.89 8.35
N ALA A 3 -7.45 23.57 8.56
CA ALA A 3 -6.31 22.73 8.18
C ALA A 3 -6.62 21.89 6.92
N GLY A 4 -7.54 22.37 6.08
CA GLY A 4 -7.99 21.70 4.86
C GLY A 4 -7.44 22.26 3.56
N GLY A 5 -6.94 23.51 3.55
CA GLY A 5 -6.59 24.25 2.33
C GLY A 5 -5.28 23.81 1.65
N ASP A 6 -4.31 23.28 2.40
CA ASP A 6 -2.93 23.14 1.91
C ASP A 6 -2.69 21.83 1.14
N ARG A 7 -3.61 20.85 1.23
CA ARG A 7 -3.42 19.51 0.64
C ARG A 7 -3.62 19.47 -0.87
N LEU A 8 -4.37 20.42 -1.43
CA LEU A 8 -4.68 20.47 -2.86
C LEU A 8 -3.57 21.12 -3.70
N LEU A 9 -2.79 22.05 -3.13
CA LEU A 9 -1.72 22.76 -3.85
C LEU A 9 -0.44 21.93 -4.04
N HIS A 10 -0.23 20.88 -3.22
CA HIS A 10 0.90 19.95 -3.40
C HIS A 10 0.59 18.78 -4.35
N SER A 11 -0.67 18.55 -4.71
CA SER A 11 -1.08 17.43 -5.59
C SER A 11 -0.51 17.54 -7.00
N SER A 12 -0.15 18.74 -7.47
CA SER A 12 0.37 18.95 -8.83
C SER A 12 1.85 18.64 -8.98
N ASN A 13 2.54 18.24 -7.89
CA ASN A 13 3.99 18.10 -7.87
C ASN A 13 4.48 16.77 -7.24
N ILE A 14 3.61 15.75 -7.24
CA ILE A 14 3.92 14.41 -6.74
C ILE A 14 3.61 13.40 -7.85
N ALA A 15 4.59 12.59 -8.20
CA ALA A 15 4.41 11.42 -9.07
C ALA A 15 4.40 10.15 -8.21
N VAL A 16 3.50 9.21 -8.50
CA VAL A 16 3.46 7.89 -7.88
C VAL A 16 3.66 6.85 -8.97
N ILE A 17 4.74 6.07 -8.86
CA ILE A 17 5.11 5.02 -9.82
C ILE A 17 4.91 3.69 -9.12
N ARG A 18 4.10 2.81 -9.72
CA ARG A 18 3.73 1.49 -9.17
C ARG A 18 4.34 0.37 -10.02
N GLU A 19 4.49 -0.82 -9.45
CA GLU A 19 4.95 -2.05 -10.14
C GLU A 19 6.41 -2.05 -10.63
N VAL A 20 7.36 -2.06 -9.71
CA VAL A 20 8.79 -2.16 -10.04
C VAL A 20 9.24 -3.61 -10.34
N TYR A 21 8.43 -4.62 -9.99
CA TYR A 21 8.94 -6.01 -9.86
C TYR A 21 8.06 -7.14 -10.45
N ASP A 22 6.88 -6.86 -11.00
CA ASP A 22 5.86 -7.92 -11.23
C ASP A 22 5.75 -8.47 -12.67
N SER A 23 6.52 -7.97 -13.65
CA SER A 23 6.42 -8.45 -15.04
C SER A 23 7.73 -8.37 -15.83
N GLU A 24 7.82 -9.14 -16.92
CA GLU A 24 8.96 -9.13 -17.86
C GLU A 24 9.24 -7.73 -18.44
N TYR A 25 8.21 -6.87 -18.47
CA TYR A 25 8.26 -5.48 -18.93
C TYR A 25 8.26 -4.44 -17.80
N SER A 26 8.25 -4.87 -16.53
CA SER A 26 8.21 -3.96 -15.37
C SER A 26 9.41 -3.00 -15.29
N PRO A 27 10.65 -3.40 -15.63
CA PRO A 27 11.77 -2.46 -15.62
C PRO A 27 11.62 -1.35 -16.67
N GLN A 28 11.08 -1.66 -17.85
CA GLN A 28 10.92 -0.71 -18.95
C GLN A 28 9.78 0.27 -18.67
N CYS A 29 8.65 -0.24 -18.15
CA CYS A 29 7.52 0.60 -17.75
C CYS A 29 7.91 1.56 -16.62
N PHE A 30 8.59 1.05 -15.59
CA PHE A 30 9.14 1.85 -14.50
C PHE A 30 10.07 2.95 -15.01
N SER A 31 11.01 2.60 -15.90
CA SER A 31 11.97 3.56 -16.45
C SER A 31 11.28 4.70 -17.22
N MET A 32 10.26 4.37 -18.02
CA MET A 32 9.47 5.34 -18.77
C MET A 32 8.69 6.29 -17.85
N GLU A 33 8.03 5.77 -16.81
CA GLU A 33 7.29 6.61 -15.86
C GLU A 33 8.22 7.50 -15.03
N LEU A 34 9.40 6.99 -14.67
CA LEU A 34 10.42 7.75 -13.96
C LEU A 34 10.96 8.90 -14.80
N GLU A 35 11.27 8.65 -16.07
CA GLU A 35 11.74 9.68 -16.99
C GLU A 35 10.68 10.79 -17.15
N LYS A 36 9.41 10.41 -17.34
CA LYS A 36 8.29 11.36 -17.41
C LYS A 36 8.16 12.20 -16.14
N ALA A 37 8.31 11.61 -14.95
CA ALA A 37 8.25 12.33 -13.68
C ALA A 37 9.41 13.32 -13.51
N LEU A 38 10.61 12.96 -13.97
CA LEU A 38 11.78 13.83 -13.97
C LEU A 38 11.64 15.00 -14.96
N GLU A 39 11.17 14.73 -16.18
CA GLU A 39 10.88 15.77 -17.19
C GLU A 39 9.83 16.78 -16.69
N SER A 40 8.83 16.28 -15.97
CA SER A 40 7.78 17.08 -15.35
C SER A 40 8.25 17.87 -14.12
N ARG A 41 9.52 17.70 -13.71
CA ARG A 41 10.13 18.31 -12.52
C ARG A 41 9.30 18.07 -11.26
N CYS A 42 8.79 16.85 -11.10
CA CYS A 42 8.10 16.45 -9.88
C CYS A 42 9.03 16.60 -8.67
N SER A 43 8.52 17.24 -7.62
CA SER A 43 9.22 17.59 -6.39
C SER A 43 9.35 16.39 -5.49
N ILE A 44 8.41 15.45 -5.62
CA ILE A 44 8.38 14.20 -4.89
C ILE A 44 8.00 13.11 -5.89
N ILE A 45 8.80 12.06 -5.93
CA ILE A 45 8.52 10.85 -6.69
C ILE A 45 8.41 9.71 -5.68
N VAL A 46 7.23 9.11 -5.58
CA VAL A 46 6.93 7.99 -4.69
C VAL A 46 6.99 6.72 -5.52
N ILE A 47 7.87 5.80 -5.11
CA ILE A 47 7.96 4.47 -5.72
C ILE A 47 7.27 3.50 -4.77
N GLU A 48 6.12 2.98 -5.20
CA GLU A 48 5.29 2.11 -4.39
C GLU A 48 5.30 0.67 -4.94
N PRO A 49 5.88 -0.30 -4.21
CA PRO A 49 5.74 -1.71 -4.55
C PRO A 49 4.31 -2.18 -4.19
N SER A 50 3.50 -2.45 -5.21
CA SER A 50 2.11 -2.93 -5.06
C SER A 50 1.98 -4.17 -4.17
N GLN A 51 2.91 -5.11 -4.32
CA GLN A 51 2.94 -6.35 -3.55
C GLN A 51 3.00 -6.14 -2.04
N LEU A 52 3.68 -5.08 -1.55
CA LEU A 52 3.85 -4.84 -0.12
C LEU A 52 2.50 -4.52 0.56
N GLY A 53 1.65 -3.75 -0.11
CA GLY A 53 0.31 -3.45 0.36
C GLY A 53 -0.56 -4.70 0.43
N ASP A 54 -0.51 -5.52 -0.62
CA ASP A 54 -1.29 -6.76 -0.71
C ASP A 54 -0.84 -7.80 0.32
N GLU A 55 0.48 -7.97 0.51
CA GLU A 55 1.04 -8.82 1.55
C GLU A 55 0.63 -8.35 2.94
N THR A 56 0.73 -7.04 3.20
CA THR A 56 0.31 -6.46 4.47
C THR A 56 -1.17 -6.71 4.73
N ALA A 57 -2.03 -6.53 3.72
CA ALA A 57 -3.46 -6.80 3.84
C ALA A 57 -3.76 -8.29 4.12
N ARG A 58 -3.02 -9.20 3.48
CA ARG A 58 -3.12 -10.65 3.77
C ARG A 58 -2.71 -10.97 5.20
N TRP A 59 -1.60 -10.44 5.69
CA TRP A 59 -1.13 -10.66 7.06
C TRP A 59 -2.09 -10.11 8.11
N ILE A 60 -2.67 -8.92 7.89
CA ILE A 60 -3.71 -8.35 8.75
C ILE A 60 -4.94 -9.26 8.79
N THR A 61 -5.37 -9.74 7.62
CA THR A 61 -6.54 -10.62 7.50
C THR A 61 -6.31 -11.93 8.25
N PHE A 62 -5.14 -12.54 8.09
CA PHE A 62 -4.77 -13.77 8.77
C PHE A 62 -4.70 -13.58 10.29
N GLY A 63 -4.11 -12.49 10.77
CA GLY A 63 -4.07 -12.15 12.20
C GLY A 63 -5.47 -12.00 12.80
N ASN A 64 -6.38 -11.32 12.10
CA ASN A 64 -7.77 -11.17 12.54
C ASN A 64 -8.52 -12.50 12.59
N TYR A 65 -8.28 -13.38 11.62
CA TYR A 65 -8.85 -14.72 11.61
C TYR A 65 -8.37 -15.53 12.82
N LEU A 66 -7.07 -15.53 13.09
CA LEU A 66 -6.49 -16.23 14.24
C LEU A 66 -7.04 -15.69 15.57
N HIS A 67 -7.13 -14.36 15.71
CA HIS A 67 -7.67 -13.74 16.93
C HIS A 67 -9.12 -14.17 17.20
N LYS A 68 -9.99 -14.08 16.20
CA LYS A 68 -11.40 -14.50 16.32
C LYS A 68 -11.51 -15.98 16.65
N THR A 69 -10.70 -16.81 15.99
CA THR A 69 -10.68 -18.27 16.20
C THR A 69 -10.21 -18.62 17.61
N ALA A 70 -9.18 -17.95 18.12
CA ALA A 70 -8.68 -18.16 19.48
C ALA A 70 -9.74 -17.82 20.54
N VAL A 71 -10.45 -16.69 20.37
CA VAL A 71 -11.54 -16.29 21.26
C VAL A 71 -12.67 -17.32 21.25
N ILE A 72 -13.12 -17.74 20.05
CA ILE A 72 -14.20 -18.74 19.91
C ILE A 72 -13.77 -20.07 20.54
N SER A 73 -12.55 -20.52 20.27
CA SER A 73 -12.01 -21.77 20.83
C SER A 73 -11.96 -21.72 22.35
N GLY A 74 -11.46 -20.62 22.94
CA GLY A 74 -11.40 -20.46 24.40
C GLY A 74 -12.77 -20.48 25.06
N ILE A 75 -13.77 -19.80 24.48
CA ILE A 75 -15.15 -19.85 24.98
C ILE A 75 -15.73 -21.26 24.85
N THR A 76 -15.50 -21.92 23.70
CA THR A 76 -16.00 -23.28 23.45
C THR A 76 -15.43 -24.28 24.47
N SER A 77 -14.15 -24.15 24.84
CA SER A 77 -13.52 -24.99 25.85
C SER A 77 -14.18 -24.87 27.22
N ILE A 78 -14.62 -23.67 27.62
CA ILE A 78 -15.30 -23.45 28.90
C ILE A 78 -16.74 -24.00 28.87
N VAL A 79 -17.45 -23.84 27.74
CA VAL A 79 -18.84 -24.28 27.61
C VAL A 79 -18.95 -25.80 27.42
N SER A 80 -17.88 -26.45 26.94
CA SER A 80 -17.86 -27.89 26.68
C SER A 80 -17.42 -28.73 27.89
N GLU A 81 -17.10 -28.09 29.02
CA GLU A 81 -16.85 -28.73 30.33
C GLU A 81 -18.15 -28.85 31.13
#